data_AF-A0A0F9PTF0-F1
#
_entry.id   AF-A0A0F9PTF0-F1
#
_cell.length_a   1.000
_cell.length_b   1.000
_cell.length_c   1.000
_cell.angle_alpha   90.00
_cell.angle_beta   90.00
_cell.angle_gamma   90.00
#
_symmetry.space_group_name_H-M   'P 1'
#
loop_
_entity.id
_entity.type
_entity.pdbx_description
1 polymer ?
#
loop_
_entity_poly.entity_id
_entity_poly.type
_entity_poly.pdbx_seq_one_letter_code
_entity_poly.pdbx_strand_id
1 'polypeptide(L)'
;MNYILDERGEPKAEPDVIAWAQWYESFPLERIVALDKGVGDADRVSTVFLAIDYNLSEEGPRILYETLVFGGDLDGETERYSTRAEAVIGHIEMVERVNANAPAPAGGEADRT
;
A
#
# COMPACT_ATOMS: atom_id res chain seq x y z
N MET A 1 -17.87 -2.44 7.03
CA MET A 1 -18.60 -1.70 5.97
C MET A 1 -17.79 -1.81 4.69
N ASN A 2 -18.45 -1.97 3.53
CA ASN A 2 -17.79 -2.14 2.22
C ASN A 2 -17.76 -0.82 1.45
N TYR A 3 -16.73 -0.63 0.62
CA TYR A 3 -16.53 0.57 -0.15
C TYR A 3 -16.04 0.27 -1.57
N ILE A 4 -16.46 1.10 -2.52
CA ILE A 4 -15.96 1.15 -3.89
C ILE A 4 -15.35 2.53 -4.16
N LEU A 5 -14.61 2.68 -5.25
CA LEU A 5 -14.20 4.01 -5.73
C LEU A 5 -15.23 4.54 -6.73
N ASP A 6 -15.57 5.82 -6.62
CA ASP A 6 -16.37 6.51 -7.62
C ASP A 6 -15.52 6.97 -8.83
N GLU A 7 -16.15 7.63 -9.80
CA GLU A 7 -15.47 8.14 -11.01
C GLU A 7 -14.34 9.14 -10.73
N ARG A 8 -14.27 9.70 -9.51
CA ARG A 8 -13.22 10.62 -9.07
C ARG A 8 -12.12 9.90 -8.27
N GLY A 9 -12.27 8.59 -8.05
CA GLY A 9 -11.36 7.80 -7.22
C GLY A 9 -11.60 8.00 -5.72
N GLU A 10 -12.77 8.48 -5.32
CA GLU A 10 -13.11 8.72 -3.91
C GLU A 10 -13.92 7.54 -3.31
N PRO A 11 -13.68 7.16 -2.03
CA PRO A 11 -14.40 6.06 -1.41
C PRO A 11 -15.90 6.34 -1.21
N LYS A 12 -16.72 5.51 -1.83
CA LYS A 12 -18.17 5.49 -1.67
C LYS A 12 -18.60 4.21 -0.96
N ALA A 13 -19.44 4.33 0.07
CA ALA A 13 -19.99 3.17 0.75
C ALA A 13 -20.91 2.39 -0.18
N GLU A 14 -20.76 1.06 -0.20
CA GLU A 14 -21.57 0.15 -1.01
C GLU A 14 -22.18 -0.93 -0.10
N PRO A 15 -23.45 -0.77 0.33
CA PRO A 15 -24.09 -1.72 1.22
C PRO A 15 -24.51 -3.03 0.51
N ASP A 16 -24.61 -3.06 -0.82
CA ASP A 16 -24.87 -4.29 -1.56
C ASP A 16 -23.57 -5.08 -1.75
N VAL A 17 -23.46 -6.20 -1.02
CA VAL A 17 -22.27 -7.07 -1.03
C VAL A 17 -22.02 -7.67 -2.42
N ILE A 18 -23.06 -7.93 -3.22
CA ILE A 18 -22.90 -8.48 -4.57
C ILE A 18 -22.37 -7.41 -5.51
N ALA A 19 -22.93 -6.20 -5.45
CA ALA A 19 -22.43 -5.07 -6.24
C ALA A 19 -20.97 -4.72 -5.88
N TRP A 20 -20.65 -4.73 -4.58
CA TRP A 20 -19.27 -4.55 -4.09
C TRP A 20 -18.32 -5.64 -4.62
N ALA A 21 -18.70 -6.92 -4.54
CA ALA A 21 -17.86 -8.02 -5.00
C ALA A 21 -17.59 -7.95 -6.51
N GLN A 22 -18.63 -7.64 -7.30
CA GLN A 22 -18.50 -7.43 -8.74
C GLN A 22 -17.54 -6.29 -9.07
N TRP A 23 -17.64 -5.17 -8.36
CA TRP A 23 -16.71 -4.06 -8.53
C TRP A 23 -15.27 -4.46 -8.15
N TYR A 24 -15.10 -5.11 -6.99
CA TYR A 24 -13.79 -5.51 -6.48
C TYR A 24 -13.03 -6.43 -7.45
N GLU A 25 -13.74 -7.38 -8.06
CA GLU A 25 -13.17 -8.31 -9.04
C GLU A 25 -12.92 -7.67 -10.41
N SER A 26 -13.76 -6.72 -10.82
CA SER A 26 -13.70 -6.11 -12.16
C SER A 26 -12.64 -5.01 -12.27
N PHE A 27 -12.31 -4.33 -11.17
CA PHE A 27 -11.43 -3.16 -11.17
C PHE A 27 -10.18 -3.33 -10.28
N PRO A 28 -9.39 -4.42 -10.41
CA PRO A 28 -8.26 -4.67 -9.52
C PRO A 28 -7.17 -3.61 -9.61
N LEU A 29 -7.00 -2.99 -10.80
CA LEU A 29 -6.01 -1.94 -11.02
C LEU A 29 -6.43 -0.59 -10.44
N GLU A 30 -7.74 -0.30 -10.37
CA GLU A 30 -8.21 0.97 -9.78
C GLU A 30 -7.96 1.04 -8.28
N ARG A 31 -7.77 -0.12 -7.63
CA ARG A 31 -7.41 -0.17 -6.22
C ARG A 31 -5.95 0.15 -5.95
N ILE A 32 -5.08 0.19 -6.96
CA ILE A 32 -3.66 0.49 -6.76
C ILE A 32 -3.49 2.01 -6.69
N VAL A 33 -3.07 2.51 -5.53
CA VAL A 33 -2.81 3.94 -5.31
C VAL A 33 -1.40 4.31 -5.74
N ALA A 34 -0.40 3.49 -5.38
CA ALA A 34 1.00 3.65 -5.72
C ALA A 34 1.72 2.29 -5.70
N LEU A 35 2.74 2.14 -6.53
CA LEU A 35 3.51 0.90 -6.65
C LEU A 35 4.93 1.22 -7.14
N ASP A 36 5.91 0.93 -6.30
CA ASP A 36 7.33 1.04 -6.63
C ASP A 36 7.97 -0.35 -6.55
N LYS A 37 8.79 -0.70 -7.54
CA LYS A 37 9.45 -2.01 -7.65
C LYS A 37 10.96 -1.86 -7.51
N GLY A 38 11.61 -2.82 -6.88
CA GLY A 38 13.06 -2.80 -6.66
C GLY A 38 13.49 -1.60 -5.81
N VAL A 39 12.91 -1.46 -4.62
CA VAL A 39 13.17 -0.35 -3.70
C VAL A 39 14.17 -0.85 -2.66
N GLY A 40 15.39 -0.31 -2.64
CA GLY A 40 16.45 -0.82 -1.76
C GLY A 40 16.71 -2.31 -2.00
N ASP A 41 16.52 -3.10 -0.96
CA ASP A 41 16.58 -4.57 -0.96
C ASP A 41 15.20 -5.25 -1.06
N ALA A 42 14.11 -4.48 -1.07
CA ALA A 42 12.75 -4.99 -1.23
C ALA A 42 12.35 -5.19 -2.70
N ASP A 43 11.55 -6.22 -2.97
CA ASP A 43 11.01 -6.51 -4.30
C ASP A 43 10.07 -5.40 -4.76
N ARG A 44 9.21 -4.91 -3.86
CA ARG A 44 8.28 -3.80 -4.12
C ARG A 44 7.68 -3.22 -2.85
N VAL A 45 7.22 -1.97 -2.95
CA VAL A 45 6.33 -1.31 -2.00
C VAL A 45 5.01 -1.04 -2.72
N SER A 46 3.88 -1.48 -2.16
CA SER A 46 2.56 -1.33 -2.80
C SER A 46 1.58 -0.67 -1.86
N THR A 47 0.90 0.38 -2.34
CA THR A 47 -0.20 1.03 -1.63
C THR A 47 -1.50 0.79 -2.35
N VAL A 48 -2.50 0.30 -1.62
CA VAL A 48 -3.79 -0.11 -2.18
C VAL A 48 -4.96 0.45 -1.40
N PHE A 49 -6.09 0.59 -2.09
CA PHE A 49 -7.42 0.74 -1.49
C PHE A 49 -7.98 -0.64 -1.11
N LEU A 50 -8.32 -0.79 0.17
CA LEU A 50 -8.75 -2.05 0.78
C LEU A 50 -10.16 -2.50 0.37
N ALA A 51 -11.01 -1.56 -0.04
CA ALA A 51 -12.44 -1.78 -0.32
C ALA A 51 -13.28 -2.27 0.88
N ILE A 52 -12.67 -2.46 2.04
CA ILE A 52 -13.32 -2.76 3.32
C ILE A 52 -12.75 -1.81 4.38
N ASP A 53 -13.59 -1.45 5.36
CA ASP A 53 -13.11 -0.74 6.54
C ASP A 53 -12.32 -1.70 7.45
N TYR A 54 -11.03 -1.43 7.62
CA TYR A 54 -10.17 -2.18 8.53
C TYR A 54 -10.17 -1.60 9.95
N ASN A 55 -10.91 -0.53 10.21
CA ASN A 55 -11.12 -0.07 11.58
C ASN A 55 -12.07 -1.05 12.29
N LEU A 56 -11.52 -1.78 13.27
CA LEU A 56 -12.27 -2.75 14.09
C LEU A 56 -12.92 -2.11 15.33
N SER A 57 -12.66 -0.83 15.58
CA SER A 57 -13.24 -0.06 16.69
C SER A 57 -14.62 0.50 16.29
N GLU A 58 -15.50 0.68 17.27
CA GLU A 58 -16.77 1.40 17.10
C GLU A 58 -16.57 2.92 16.93
N GLU A 59 -15.38 3.41 17.30
CA GLU A 59 -14.98 4.81 17.23
C GLU A 59 -13.75 5.01 16.32
N GLY A 60 -13.63 6.20 15.73
CA GLY A 60 -12.46 6.61 14.94
C GLY A 60 -12.70 6.65 13.43
N PRO A 61 -11.75 7.19 12.66
CA PRO A 61 -11.88 7.27 11.21
C PRO A 61 -11.78 5.89 10.58
N ARG A 62 -12.45 5.72 9.43
CA ARG A 62 -12.37 4.52 8.60
C ARG A 62 -10.92 4.27 8.16
N ILE A 63 -10.50 3.02 8.07
CA ILE A 63 -9.18 2.63 7.54
C ILE A 63 -9.40 1.94 6.20
N LEU A 64 -9.05 2.63 5.11
CA LEU A 64 -9.40 2.23 3.75
C LEU A 64 -8.21 2.01 2.85
N TYR A 65 -7.01 2.34 3.30
CA TYR A 65 -5.79 2.22 2.52
C TYR A 65 -4.70 1.56 3.34
N GLU A 66 -3.81 0.85 2.66
CA GLU A 66 -2.59 0.35 3.27
C GLU A 66 -1.41 0.41 2.31
N THR A 67 -0.23 0.59 2.88
CA THR A 67 1.08 0.42 2.22
C THR A 67 1.72 -0.82 2.80
N LEU A 68 2.16 -1.75 1.95
CA LEU A 68 2.81 -3.00 2.34
C LEU A 68 4.13 -3.17 1.57
N VAL A 69 5.18 -3.54 2.30
CA VAL A 69 6.49 -3.91 1.75
C VAL A 69 6.53 -5.41 1.46
N PHE A 70 7.12 -5.78 0.33
CA PHE A 70 7.36 -7.16 -0.07
C PHE A 70 8.85 -7.38 -0.33
N GLY A 71 9.45 -8.32 0.39
CA GLY A 71 10.87 -8.63 0.34
C GLY A 71 11.76 -7.66 1.13
N GLY A 72 13.05 -7.98 1.20
CA GLY A 72 14.06 -7.20 1.94
C GLY A 72 13.91 -7.30 3.46
N ASP A 73 14.65 -6.46 4.18
CA ASP A 73 14.69 -6.42 5.64
C ASP A 73 13.38 -5.93 6.28
N LEU A 74 12.58 -5.17 5.54
CA LEU A 74 11.28 -4.65 5.98
C LEU A 74 10.09 -5.46 5.42
N ASP A 75 10.30 -6.71 4.97
CA ASP A 75 9.23 -7.55 4.45
C ASP A 75 8.04 -7.66 5.43
N GLY A 76 6.83 -7.42 4.94
CA GLY A 76 5.61 -7.47 5.75
C GLY A 76 5.31 -6.21 6.56
N GLU A 77 6.22 -5.23 6.62
CA GLU A 77 5.94 -3.93 7.25
C GLU A 77 4.73 -3.27 6.57
N THR A 78 3.77 -2.86 7.40
CA THR A 78 2.47 -2.38 6.93
C THR A 78 2.08 -1.09 7.66
N GLU A 79 1.66 -0.09 6.89
CA GLU A 79 1.04 1.12 7.43
C GLU A 79 -0.33 1.33 6.79
N ARG A 80 -1.27 1.90 7.55
CA ARG A 80 -2.67 2.04 7.13
C ARG A 80 -3.18 3.46 7.31
N TYR A 81 -4.08 3.87 6.42
CA TYR A 81 -4.51 5.26 6.30
C TYR A 81 -6.01 5.39 6.09
N SER A 82 -6.55 6.54 6.48
CA SER A 82 -7.96 6.86 6.33
C SER A 82 -8.28 7.53 5.00
N THR A 83 -7.32 8.27 4.44
CA THR A 83 -7.49 9.02 3.20
C THR A 83 -6.48 8.63 2.13
N ARG A 84 -6.84 8.85 0.86
CA ARG A 84 -5.94 8.63 -0.28
C ARG A 84 -4.69 9.52 -0.22
N ALA A 85 -4.85 10.75 0.26
CA ALA A 85 -3.75 11.71 0.37
C ALA A 85 -2.70 11.24 1.40
N GLU A 86 -3.15 10.81 2.59
CA GLU A 86 -2.28 10.20 3.60
C GLU A 86 -1.58 8.96 3.05
N ALA A 87 -2.31 8.10 2.33
CA ALA A 87 -1.74 6.88 1.75
C ALA A 87 -0.63 7.17 0.72
N VAL A 88 -0.77 8.23 -0.08
CA VAL A 88 0.29 8.67 -1.02
C VAL A 88 1.52 9.18 -0.29
N ILE A 89 1.33 9.98 0.77
CA ILE A 89 2.45 10.49 1.58
C ILE A 89 3.16 9.34 2.28
N GLY A 90 2.40 8.47 2.96
CA GLY A 90 2.95 7.33 3.67
C GLY A 90 3.61 6.30 2.74
N HIS A 91 3.18 6.20 1.47
CA HIS A 91 3.92 5.43 0.46
C HIS A 91 5.35 5.98 0.26
N ILE A 92 5.49 7.29 0.07
CA ILE A 92 6.78 7.95 -0.14
C ILE A 92 7.67 7.73 1.08
N GLU A 93 7.12 7.93 2.28
CA GLU A 93 7.85 7.71 3.55
C GLU A 93 8.29 6.24 3.71
N MET A 94 7.46 5.28 3.31
CA MET A 94 7.83 3.86 3.33
C MET A 94 8.95 3.56 2.33
N VAL A 95 8.89 4.10 1.12
CA VAL A 95 9.96 3.96 0.11
C VAL A 95 11.28 4.54 0.62
N GLU A 96 11.25 5.71 1.26
CA GLU A 96 12.43 6.30 1.88
C GLU A 96 12.98 5.42 3.01
N ARG A 97 12.09 4.87 3.86
CA ARG A 97 12.47 3.96 4.95
C ARG A 97 13.12 2.69 4.43
N VAL A 98 12.56 2.06 3.39
CA VAL A 98 13.14 0.86 2.77
C VAL A 98 14.53 1.18 2.19
N ASN A 99 14.67 2.27 1.43
CA ASN A 99 15.98 2.67 0.90
C ASN A 99 17.02 2.96 1.99
N ALA A 100 16.60 3.54 3.11
CA ALA A 100 17.50 3.83 4.23
C ALA A 100 17.94 2.57 5.00
N ASN A 101 17.17 1.50 4.96
CA ASN A 101 17.49 0.21 5.61
C ASN A 101 18.21 -0.77 4.69
N ALA A 102 18.28 -0.49 3.38
CA ALA A 102 18.97 -1.37 2.45
C ALA A 102 20.45 -1.55 2.86
N PRO A 103 20.96 -2.80 2.92
CA PRO A 103 22.35 -3.05 3.23
C PRO A 103 23.24 -2.33 2.21
N ALA A 104 24.38 -1.81 2.70
CA ALA A 104 25.38 -1.20 1.82
C ALA A 104 25.70 -2.16 0.66
N PRO A 105 25.82 -1.68 -0.58
CA PRO A 105 26.16 -2.55 -1.70
C PRO A 105 27.43 -3.30 -1.34
N ALA A 106 27.38 -4.63 -1.42
CA ALA A 106 28.50 -5.48 -1.07
C ALA A 106 29.73 -4.98 -1.84
N GLY A 107 30.68 -4.41 -1.11
CA GLY A 107 31.82 -3.72 -1.69
C GLY A 107 32.53 -4.66 -2.65
N GLY A 108 32.68 -4.21 -3.90
CA GLY A 108 33.48 -4.91 -4.89
C GLY A 108 34.85 -5.21 -4.30
N GLU A 109 35.17 -6.49 -4.23
CA GLU A 109 36.48 -6.98 -3.85
C GLU A 109 37.48 -6.40 -4.86
N ALA A 110 38.13 -5.31 -4.47
CA ALA A 110 39.18 -4.69 -5.25
C ALA A 110 40.33 -5.70 -5.27
N ASP A 111 40.43 -6.40 -6.40
CA ASP A 111 41.54 -7.25 -6.80
C ASP A 111 42.86 -6.52 -6.54
N ARG A 112 43.51 -6.84 -5.42
CA ARG A 112 44.85 -6.34 -5.10
C ARG A 112 45.83 -7.35 -5.67
N THR A 113 46.27 -7.02 -6.89
CA THR A 113 47.56 -7.31 -7.56
C THR A 113 48.46 -8.37 -6.93
#